data_AF-A0A8T0Y1S2-F1
#
_entry.id   AF-A0A8T0Y1S2-F1
#
_cell.length_a   1.000
_cell.length_b   1.000
_cell.length_c   1.000
_cell.angle_alpha   90.00
_cell.angle_beta   90.00
_cell.angle_gamma   90.00
#
_symmetry.space_group_name_H-M   'P 1'
#
loop_
_entity.id
_entity.type
_entity.pdbx_description
1 polymer ?
#
loop_
_entity_poly.entity_id
_entity_poly.type
_entity_poly.pdbx_seq_one_letter_code
_entity_poly.pdbx_strand_id
1 'polypeptide(L)'
;MADSSDNAPAINAFGQPVGFALPDWAPPPFPPHKTLMGRYCHLEPLNAGRHAQELWTAQSDDPKGVAAYLRIVPSHGVIEIGHIYYSSQLAKTRAATEAMYLLADNAFKLGYRRYEWKCDSFNQPSRNAAARLGFTYEGTFRQPIVYKGRNRDTSWLSIIDVDWNRGLKSSFERWLEPSNFDGYGQQKLKLSELTAPFVHATS
;
A
#
# COMPACT_ATOMS: atom_id res chain seq x y z
N MET A 1 9.01 20.16 9.23
CA MET A 1 7.83 20.89 8.74
C MET A 1 8.26 21.60 7.48
N ALA A 2 8.02 21.01 6.31
CA ALA A 2 8.09 21.75 5.06
C ALA A 2 6.73 22.45 4.91
N ASP A 3 6.77 23.76 4.72
CA ASP A 3 5.60 24.60 4.55
C ASP A 3 4.77 24.13 3.33
N SER A 4 3.47 23.94 3.53
CA SER A 4 2.54 23.42 2.51
C SER A 4 2.15 24.48 1.46
N SER A 5 2.79 25.64 1.47
CA SER A 5 2.52 26.79 0.60
C SER A 5 3.17 26.70 -0.79
N ASP A 6 4.15 25.79 -1.01
CA ASP A 6 4.96 25.74 -2.24
C ASP A 6 4.61 24.61 -3.24
N ASN A 7 3.40 24.05 -3.16
CA ASN A 7 2.96 22.97 -4.09
C ASN A 7 2.22 23.46 -5.34
N ALA A 8 2.36 24.75 -5.72
CA ALA A 8 1.76 25.23 -6.97
C ALA A 8 2.39 24.49 -8.17
N PRO A 9 1.60 23.92 -9.08
CA PRO A 9 2.15 23.24 -10.24
C PRO A 9 2.87 24.24 -11.12
N ALA A 10 4.10 23.91 -11.52
CA ALA A 10 4.77 24.60 -12.61
C ALA A 10 3.93 24.48 -13.89
N ILE A 11 3.95 25.52 -14.70
CA ILE A 11 3.22 25.59 -15.97
C ILE A 11 4.22 25.51 -17.12
N ASN A 12 3.99 24.65 -18.09
CA ASN A 12 4.85 24.52 -19.27
C ASN A 12 4.57 25.62 -20.31
N ALA A 13 5.34 25.65 -21.40
CA ALA A 13 5.19 26.64 -22.48
C ALA A 13 3.81 26.60 -23.19
N PHE A 14 3.00 25.56 -22.95
CA PHE A 14 1.66 25.39 -23.50
C PHE A 14 0.54 25.72 -22.50
N GLY A 15 0.87 26.27 -21.32
CA GLY A 15 -0.12 26.58 -20.29
C GLY A 15 -0.62 25.37 -19.48
N GLN A 16 0.08 24.22 -19.55
CA GLN A 16 -0.34 23.00 -18.87
C GLN A 16 0.43 22.80 -17.55
N PRO A 17 -0.22 22.28 -16.50
CA PRO A 17 0.46 21.91 -15.26
C PRO A 17 1.39 20.71 -15.48
N VAL A 18 2.64 20.81 -15.02
CA VAL A 18 3.68 19.76 -15.12
C VAL A 18 4.09 19.20 -13.75
N GLY A 19 3.32 19.51 -12.69
CA GLY A 19 3.63 19.16 -11.31
C GLY A 19 4.45 20.24 -10.59
N PHE A 20 4.68 20.09 -9.29
CA PHE A 20 5.47 21.05 -8.50
C PHE A 20 6.97 20.74 -8.56
N ALA A 21 7.80 21.76 -8.36
CA ALA A 21 9.26 21.62 -8.36
C ALA A 21 9.77 20.87 -7.12
N LEU A 22 10.89 20.17 -7.27
CA LEU A 22 11.59 19.46 -6.18
C LEU A 22 13.08 19.82 -6.21
N PRO A 23 13.46 21.08 -5.92
CA PRO A 23 14.84 21.54 -6.04
C PRO A 23 15.81 20.74 -5.14
N ASP A 24 15.32 20.27 -3.99
CA ASP A 24 16.10 19.51 -3.01
C ASP A 24 15.82 18.00 -3.06
N TRP A 25 15.44 17.46 -4.22
CA TRP A 25 15.14 16.03 -4.36
C TRP A 25 16.37 15.18 -4.05
N ALA A 26 16.25 14.36 -3.01
CA ALA A 26 17.21 13.32 -2.66
C ALA A 26 16.52 11.95 -2.70
N PRO A 27 17.08 10.96 -3.44
CA PRO A 27 16.55 9.60 -3.45
C PRO A 27 16.48 8.99 -2.03
N PRO A 28 15.33 8.42 -1.59
CA PRO A 28 15.29 7.63 -0.36
C PRO A 28 16.18 6.39 -0.46
N PRO A 29 16.65 5.82 0.66
CA PRO A 29 17.40 4.58 0.62
C PRO A 29 16.51 3.41 0.19
N PHE A 30 17.15 2.30 -0.19
CA PHE A 30 16.43 1.03 -0.31
C PHE A 30 15.87 0.61 1.06
N PRO A 31 14.65 0.04 1.16
CA PRO A 31 14.10 -0.38 2.44
C PRO A 31 15.03 -1.41 3.12
N PRO A 32 15.46 -1.17 4.38
CA PRO A 32 16.34 -2.11 5.07
C PRO A 32 15.59 -3.40 5.42
N HIS A 33 16.31 -4.52 5.45
CA HIS A 33 15.79 -5.79 5.96
C HIS A 33 15.69 -5.75 7.48
N LYS A 34 14.63 -5.12 8.00
CA LYS A 34 14.35 -5.02 9.44
C LYS A 34 12.96 -5.52 9.76
N THR A 35 12.78 -5.99 10.99
CA THR A 35 11.45 -6.31 11.52
C THR A 35 10.66 -5.03 11.76
N LEU A 36 9.40 -5.01 11.33
CA LEU A 36 8.43 -3.96 11.64
C LEU A 36 7.45 -4.49 12.68
N MET A 37 7.35 -3.80 13.81
CA MET A 37 6.49 -4.19 14.93
C MET A 37 5.19 -3.40 14.90
N GLY A 38 4.06 -4.10 14.91
CA GLY A 38 2.71 -3.56 15.10
C GLY A 38 2.09 -4.07 16.40
N ARG A 39 0.82 -3.70 16.61
CA ARG A 39 0.00 -4.12 17.77
C ARG A 39 -0.57 -5.52 17.59
N TYR A 40 -0.89 -5.91 16.36
CA TYR A 40 -1.56 -7.15 15.99
C TYR A 40 -0.71 -8.09 15.14
N CYS A 41 0.36 -7.58 14.54
CA CYS A 41 1.32 -8.37 13.77
C CYS A 41 2.74 -7.82 13.93
N HIS A 42 3.71 -8.61 13.52
CA HIS A 42 5.02 -8.12 13.14
C HIS A 42 5.33 -8.62 11.73
N LEU A 43 6.15 -7.88 11.01
CA LEU A 43 6.66 -8.26 9.70
C LEU A 43 8.15 -8.46 9.82
N GLU A 44 8.66 -9.64 9.48
CA GLU A 44 10.09 -9.88 9.42
C GLU A 44 10.55 -10.18 7.98
N PRO A 45 11.82 -9.89 7.65
CA PRO A 45 12.39 -10.24 6.35
C PRO A 45 12.28 -11.74 6.08
N LEU A 46 11.79 -12.09 4.89
CA LEU A 46 11.65 -13.48 4.47
C LEU A 46 13.02 -14.19 4.52
N ASN A 47 13.10 -15.26 5.29
CA ASN A 47 14.26 -16.14 5.34
C ASN A 47 13.82 -17.55 4.95
N ALA A 48 14.33 -18.08 3.84
CA ALA A 48 13.89 -19.38 3.32
C ALA A 48 14.14 -20.52 4.31
N GLY A 49 15.30 -20.54 5.00
CA GLY A 49 15.63 -21.60 5.95
C GLY A 49 14.72 -21.62 7.18
N ARG A 50 14.23 -20.46 7.64
CA ARG A 50 13.30 -20.36 8.77
C ARG A 50 11.84 -20.48 8.35
N HIS A 51 11.46 -19.91 7.21
CA HIS A 51 10.05 -19.67 6.87
C HIS A 51 9.52 -20.62 5.79
N ALA A 52 10.34 -21.41 5.08
CA ALA A 52 9.87 -22.26 3.99
C ALA A 52 8.81 -23.28 4.45
N GLN A 53 9.05 -23.96 5.57
CA GLN A 53 8.10 -24.91 6.14
C GLN A 53 6.81 -24.19 6.59
N GLU A 54 6.93 -23.02 7.20
CA GLU A 54 5.77 -22.25 7.66
C GLU A 54 4.95 -21.69 6.50
N LEU A 55 5.57 -21.25 5.40
CA LEU A 55 4.87 -20.81 4.20
C LEU A 55 4.20 -21.97 3.49
N TRP A 56 4.84 -23.14 3.46
CA TRP A 56 4.23 -24.37 2.95
C TRP A 56 3.00 -24.77 3.79
N THR A 57 3.14 -24.73 5.12
CA THR A 57 2.02 -24.96 6.04
C THR A 57 0.97 -23.84 5.97
N ALA A 58 1.34 -22.59 5.70
CA ALA A 58 0.40 -21.48 5.56
C ALA A 58 -0.49 -21.62 4.32
N GLN A 59 0.03 -22.24 3.26
CA GLN A 59 -0.80 -22.70 2.14
C GLN A 59 -1.81 -23.78 2.57
N SER A 60 -1.61 -24.37 3.75
CA SER A 60 -2.29 -25.54 4.30
C SER A 60 -2.93 -25.30 5.68
N ASP A 61 -3.24 -24.04 6.08
CA ASP A 61 -4.05 -23.63 7.27
C ASP A 61 -3.32 -22.96 8.49
N ASP A 62 -2.42 -21.98 8.28
CA ASP A 62 -1.75 -21.16 9.35
C ASP A 62 -2.22 -19.68 9.30
N PRO A 63 -2.36 -18.93 10.42
CA PRO A 63 -2.59 -17.47 10.46
C PRO A 63 -1.52 -16.55 9.82
N LYS A 64 -0.57 -17.08 9.04
CA LYS A 64 0.51 -16.32 8.39
C LYS A 64 0.21 -15.89 6.95
N GLY A 65 1.06 -15.03 6.43
CA GLY A 65 1.02 -14.55 5.05
C GLY A 65 2.37 -13.97 4.61
N VAL A 66 2.46 -13.58 3.35
CA VAL A 66 3.63 -12.93 2.77
C VAL A 66 3.19 -11.73 1.94
N ALA A 67 4.03 -10.69 1.94
CA ALA A 67 3.95 -9.57 1.04
C ALA A 67 5.38 -9.06 0.78
N ALA A 68 5.60 -8.38 -0.35
CA ALA A 68 6.92 -7.90 -0.73
C ALA A 68 6.85 -6.48 -1.28
N TYR A 69 7.85 -5.67 -0.92
CA TYR A 69 8.17 -4.51 -1.73
C TYR A 69 8.72 -4.96 -3.09
N LEU A 70 8.16 -4.41 -4.15
CA LEU A 70 8.51 -4.66 -5.54
C LEU A 70 8.82 -3.33 -6.22
N ARG A 71 9.43 -3.39 -7.42
CA ARG A 71 9.70 -2.23 -8.28
C ARG A 71 10.16 -0.99 -7.52
N ILE A 72 11.16 -1.19 -6.67
CA ILE A 72 11.74 -0.15 -5.83
C ILE A 72 12.60 0.72 -6.74
N VAL A 73 12.23 1.99 -6.90
CA VAL A 73 12.94 2.98 -7.71
C VAL A 73 13.31 4.18 -6.85
N PRO A 74 14.41 4.10 -6.08
CA PRO A 74 14.87 5.17 -5.20
C PRO A 74 14.99 6.52 -5.90
N SER A 75 15.54 6.56 -7.11
CA SER A 75 15.72 7.79 -7.89
C SER A 75 14.43 8.58 -8.13
N HIS A 76 13.27 7.93 -8.03
CA HIS A 76 11.95 8.55 -8.18
C HIS A 76 11.11 8.49 -6.90
N GLY A 77 11.61 7.87 -5.83
CA GLY A 77 10.85 7.68 -4.60
C GLY A 77 9.60 6.83 -4.80
N VAL A 78 9.64 5.86 -5.71
CA VAL A 78 8.51 4.97 -6.03
C VAL A 78 8.79 3.56 -5.53
N ILE A 79 7.78 2.94 -4.94
CA ILE A 79 7.85 1.56 -4.44
C ILE A 79 6.47 0.91 -4.57
N GLU A 80 6.44 -0.36 -4.95
CA GLU A 80 5.21 -1.13 -5.10
C GLU A 80 5.07 -2.14 -3.97
N ILE A 81 3.84 -2.38 -3.53
CA ILE A 81 3.50 -3.53 -2.70
C ILE A 81 2.83 -4.61 -3.55
N GLY A 82 3.36 -5.82 -3.47
CA GLY A 82 2.86 -6.95 -4.25
C GLY A 82 3.30 -8.28 -3.69
N HIS A 83 3.13 -9.34 -4.49
CA HIS A 83 3.29 -10.74 -4.05
C HIS A 83 2.57 -11.02 -2.72
N ILE A 84 1.37 -10.45 -2.58
CA ILE A 84 0.57 -10.57 -1.38
C ILE A 84 -0.15 -11.90 -1.41
N TYR A 85 0.10 -12.70 -0.38
CA TYR A 85 -0.65 -13.90 -0.07
C TYR A 85 -1.00 -13.87 1.41
N TYR A 86 -2.30 -13.90 1.71
CA TYR A 86 -2.82 -14.08 3.06
C TYR A 86 -3.56 -15.41 3.12
N SER A 87 -3.29 -16.21 4.15
CA SER A 87 -4.09 -17.40 4.43
C SER A 87 -5.55 -17.04 4.72
N SER A 88 -6.42 -18.04 4.71
CA SER A 88 -7.83 -17.91 5.11
C SER A 88 -7.99 -17.35 6.53
N GLN A 89 -7.10 -17.72 7.45
CA GLN A 89 -7.11 -17.28 8.84
C GLN A 89 -6.57 -15.85 9.02
N LEU A 90 -5.62 -15.42 8.19
CA LEU A 90 -5.10 -14.05 8.23
C LEU A 90 -6.01 -13.06 7.50
N ALA A 91 -6.61 -13.47 6.39
CA ALA A 91 -7.44 -12.60 5.57
C ALA A 91 -8.59 -11.98 6.38
N LYS A 92 -8.88 -10.70 6.12
CA LYS A 92 -9.94 -9.93 6.81
C LYS A 92 -9.74 -9.74 8.32
N THR A 93 -8.53 -9.93 8.85
CA THR A 93 -8.20 -9.62 10.25
C THR A 93 -7.59 -8.22 10.41
N ARG A 94 -7.44 -7.78 11.68
CA ARG A 94 -6.67 -6.59 12.04
C ARG A 94 -5.20 -6.70 11.64
N ALA A 95 -4.60 -7.87 11.89
CA ALA A 95 -3.22 -8.17 11.51
C ALA A 95 -2.96 -7.98 10.01
N ALA A 96 -3.87 -8.46 9.14
CA ALA A 96 -3.75 -8.28 7.70
C ALA A 96 -3.79 -6.81 7.25
N THR A 97 -4.62 -5.98 7.90
CA THR A 97 -4.67 -4.54 7.62
C THR A 97 -3.44 -3.83 8.18
N GLU A 98 -3.02 -4.19 9.39
CA GLU A 98 -1.85 -3.61 10.03
C GLU A 98 -0.55 -3.92 9.28
N ALA A 99 -0.42 -5.11 8.69
CA ALA A 99 0.70 -5.45 7.82
C ALA A 99 0.83 -4.45 6.65
N MET A 100 -0.29 -4.07 6.01
CA MET A 100 -0.27 -3.07 4.95
C MET A 100 0.06 -1.67 5.46
N TYR A 101 -0.46 -1.30 6.65
CA TYR A 101 -0.12 -0.06 7.33
C TYR A 101 1.38 0.04 7.62
N LEU A 102 1.99 -1.00 8.21
CA LEU A 102 3.41 -1.01 8.57
C LEU A 102 4.30 -0.85 7.34
N LEU A 103 3.96 -1.50 6.23
CA LEU A 103 4.70 -1.39 4.98
C LEU A 103 4.53 -0.01 4.33
N ALA A 104 3.32 0.56 4.34
CA ALA A 104 3.10 1.92 3.86
C ALA A 104 3.85 2.94 4.73
N ASP A 105 3.68 2.88 6.06
CA ASP A 105 4.32 3.78 7.02
C ASP A 105 5.85 3.73 6.93
N ASN A 106 6.43 2.52 6.81
CA ASN A 106 7.86 2.39 6.61
C ASN A 106 8.33 3.00 5.27
N ALA A 107 7.60 2.79 4.17
CA ALA A 107 7.95 3.39 2.88
C ALA A 107 7.95 4.93 2.94
N PHE A 108 6.88 5.53 3.47
CA PHE A 108 6.78 6.99 3.58
C PHE A 108 7.78 7.56 4.58
N LYS A 109 8.07 6.88 5.70
CA LYS A 109 9.14 7.29 6.64
C LYS A 109 10.53 7.28 6.02
N LEU A 110 10.79 6.39 5.07
CA LEU A 110 12.06 6.34 4.33
C LEU A 110 12.18 7.47 3.30
N GLY A 111 11.10 8.21 3.01
CA GLY A 111 11.08 9.29 2.02
C GLY A 111 10.58 8.86 0.64
N TYR A 112 9.99 7.68 0.50
CA TYR A 112 9.25 7.35 -0.72
C TYR A 112 8.02 8.26 -0.83
N ARG A 113 7.74 8.70 -2.05
CA ARG A 113 6.69 9.67 -2.36
C ARG A 113 5.46 9.04 -2.98
N ARG A 114 5.61 7.79 -3.45
CA ARG A 114 4.56 7.04 -4.12
C ARG A 114 4.64 5.56 -3.75
N TYR A 115 3.52 5.05 -3.24
CA TYR A 115 3.31 3.67 -2.86
C TYR A 115 2.28 3.02 -3.80
N GLU A 116 2.70 2.05 -4.60
CA GLU A 116 1.91 1.51 -5.71
C GLU A 116 1.28 0.15 -5.37
N TRP A 117 0.09 -0.09 -5.91
CA TRP A 117 -0.56 -1.39 -5.95
C TRP A 117 -0.96 -1.71 -7.38
N LYS A 118 -0.78 -2.97 -7.78
CA LYS A 118 -1.24 -3.48 -9.08
C LYS A 118 -2.00 -4.76 -8.94
N CYS A 119 -3.03 -4.89 -9.77
CA CYS A 119 -3.74 -6.15 -9.91
C CYS A 119 -4.12 -6.38 -11.38
N ASP A 120 -4.39 -7.64 -11.69
CA ASP A 120 -5.13 -7.98 -12.91
C ASP A 120 -6.47 -7.22 -12.90
N SER A 121 -6.86 -6.63 -14.03
CA SER A 121 -8.10 -5.85 -14.13
C SER A 121 -9.37 -6.67 -13.84
N PHE A 122 -9.31 -8.00 -14.00
CA PHE A 122 -10.37 -8.94 -13.62
C PHE A 122 -10.38 -9.30 -12.13
N ASN A 123 -9.32 -8.97 -11.37
CA ASN A 123 -9.25 -9.26 -9.94
C ASN A 123 -9.95 -8.17 -9.12
N GLN A 124 -11.28 -8.13 -9.20
CA GLN A 124 -12.11 -7.21 -8.42
C GLN A 124 -11.85 -7.29 -6.91
N PRO A 125 -11.66 -8.47 -6.27
CA PRO A 125 -11.32 -8.54 -4.85
C PRO A 125 -10.05 -7.77 -4.48
N SER A 126 -8.98 -7.88 -5.29
CA SER A 126 -7.74 -7.14 -5.07
C SER A 126 -7.92 -5.64 -5.24
N ARG A 127 -8.68 -5.21 -6.27
CA ARG A 127 -9.01 -3.80 -6.47
C ARG A 127 -9.83 -3.21 -5.31
N ASN A 128 -10.80 -3.96 -4.79
CA ASN A 128 -11.60 -3.56 -3.63
C ASN A 128 -10.74 -3.46 -2.36
N ALA A 129 -9.80 -4.38 -2.18
CA ALA A 129 -8.86 -4.34 -1.05
C ALA A 129 -7.97 -3.09 -1.13
N ALA A 130 -7.41 -2.77 -2.29
CA ALA A 130 -6.61 -1.57 -2.50
C ALA A 130 -7.43 -0.29 -2.22
N ALA A 131 -8.64 -0.17 -2.77
CA ALA A 131 -9.52 0.98 -2.51
C ALA A 131 -9.89 1.11 -1.02
N ARG A 132 -10.20 0.00 -0.33
CA ARG A 132 -10.44 -0.02 1.13
C ARG A 132 -9.24 0.49 1.92
N LEU A 133 -8.03 0.28 1.43
CA LEU A 133 -6.78 0.72 2.05
C LEU A 133 -6.42 2.18 1.70
N GLY A 134 -7.23 2.88 0.91
CA GLY A 134 -6.99 4.27 0.53
C GLY A 134 -6.20 4.45 -0.77
N PHE A 135 -5.96 3.38 -1.55
CA PHE A 135 -5.34 3.53 -2.86
C PHE A 135 -6.33 4.13 -3.86
N THR A 136 -5.89 5.13 -4.62
CA THR A 136 -6.60 5.74 -5.73
C THR A 136 -6.31 5.00 -7.03
N TYR A 137 -7.34 4.66 -7.81
CA TYR A 137 -7.18 4.07 -9.13
C TYR A 137 -6.78 5.13 -10.17
N GLU A 138 -5.74 4.83 -10.94
CA GLU A 138 -5.12 5.79 -11.86
C GLU A 138 -5.20 5.36 -13.34
N GLY A 139 -5.61 4.13 -13.61
CA GLY A 139 -5.77 3.65 -14.98
C GLY A 139 -5.49 2.17 -15.15
N THR A 140 -5.79 1.68 -16.35
CA THR A 140 -5.54 0.30 -16.74
C THR A 140 -4.64 0.27 -17.96
N PHE A 141 -3.50 -0.38 -17.82
CA PHE A 141 -2.63 -0.67 -18.96
C PHE A 141 -3.21 -1.89 -19.67
N ARG A 142 -3.49 -1.72 -20.97
CA ARG A 142 -4.03 -2.78 -21.84
C ARG A 142 -2.89 -3.60 -22.42
N GLN A 143 -3.01 -4.92 -22.35
CA GLN A 143 -2.04 -5.90 -22.85
C GLN A 143 -0.57 -5.78 -22.40
N PRO A 144 -0.26 -5.32 -21.17
CA PRO A 144 1.14 -5.23 -20.73
C PRO A 144 1.77 -6.59 -20.43
N ILE A 145 0.98 -7.64 -20.17
CA ILE A 145 1.46 -8.95 -19.69
C ILE A 145 0.66 -10.08 -20.34
N VAL A 146 1.35 -11.15 -20.75
CA VAL A 146 0.76 -12.47 -21.02
C VAL A 146 1.05 -13.38 -19.83
N TYR A 147 0.00 -13.95 -19.22
CA TYR A 147 0.12 -14.77 -18.02
C TYR A 147 -0.84 -15.96 -18.07
N LYS A 148 -0.33 -17.17 -17.77
CA LYS A 148 -1.11 -18.42 -17.79
C LYS A 148 -1.91 -18.61 -19.10
N GLY A 149 -1.26 -18.34 -20.23
CA GLY A 149 -1.86 -18.51 -21.57
C GLY A 149 -2.91 -17.47 -21.96
N ARG A 150 -3.06 -16.35 -21.22
CA ARG A 150 -3.99 -15.27 -21.58
C ARG A 150 -3.40 -13.88 -21.43
N ASN A 151 -4.07 -12.89 -22.03
CA ASN A 151 -3.85 -11.48 -21.77
C ASN A 151 -4.13 -11.13 -20.29
N ARG A 152 -3.33 -10.23 -19.72
CA ARG A 152 -3.58 -9.56 -18.45
C ARG A 152 -3.44 -8.05 -18.62
N ASP A 153 -4.59 -7.39 -18.65
CA ASP A 153 -4.66 -5.95 -18.41
C ASP A 153 -4.37 -5.67 -16.93
N THR A 154 -3.67 -4.59 -16.64
CA THR A 154 -3.20 -4.27 -15.29
C THR A 154 -3.79 -2.96 -14.81
N SER A 155 -4.61 -3.03 -13.76
CA SER A 155 -5.09 -1.85 -13.05
C SER A 155 -4.00 -1.35 -12.10
N TRP A 156 -3.73 -0.04 -12.19
CA TRP A 156 -2.74 0.67 -11.37
C TRP A 156 -3.46 1.52 -10.34
N LEU A 157 -3.00 1.43 -9.09
CA LEU A 157 -3.46 2.25 -8.00
C LEU A 157 -2.28 2.78 -7.18
N SER A 158 -2.47 3.90 -6.49
CA SER A 158 -1.41 4.51 -5.67
C SER A 158 -1.92 5.16 -4.38
N ILE A 159 -1.01 5.30 -3.43
CA ILE A 159 -1.06 6.30 -2.35
C ILE A 159 0.15 7.20 -2.53
N ILE A 160 -0.03 8.51 -2.38
CA ILE A 160 1.07 9.49 -2.40
C ILE A 160 1.37 10.02 -0.99
N ASP A 161 2.59 10.54 -0.82
CA ASP A 161 3.08 11.13 0.43
C ASP A 161 2.14 12.20 1.00
N VAL A 162 1.58 13.06 0.14
CA VAL A 162 0.64 14.11 0.54
C VAL A 162 -0.59 13.52 1.23
N ASP A 163 -1.24 12.52 0.61
CA ASP A 163 -2.44 11.89 1.19
C ASP A 163 -2.11 11.13 2.47
N TRP A 164 -0.97 10.42 2.49
CA TRP A 164 -0.47 9.75 3.68
C TRP A 164 -0.33 10.70 4.87
N ASN A 165 0.35 11.83 4.65
CA ASN A 165 0.65 12.83 5.68
C ASN A 165 -0.56 13.71 6.05
N ARG A 166 -1.50 13.92 5.13
CA ARG A 166 -2.71 14.75 5.36
C ARG A 166 -3.72 14.09 6.29
N GLY A 167 -3.67 12.77 6.45
CA GLY A 167 -4.51 12.08 7.42
C GLY A 167 -4.82 10.62 7.10
N LEU A 168 -4.43 10.10 5.94
CA LEU A 168 -4.66 8.69 5.62
C LEU A 168 -3.97 7.78 6.65
N LYS A 169 -2.76 8.14 7.09
CA LYS A 169 -2.08 7.46 8.21
C LYS A 169 -2.95 7.40 9.47
N SER A 170 -3.51 8.54 9.88
CA SER A 170 -4.38 8.62 11.06
C SER A 170 -5.68 7.82 10.92
N SER A 171 -6.20 7.66 9.69
CA SER A 171 -7.34 6.78 9.42
C SER A 171 -7.02 5.32 9.73
N PHE A 172 -5.83 4.84 9.40
CA PHE A 172 -5.37 3.49 9.78
C PHE A 172 -5.23 3.36 11.30
N GLU A 173 -4.53 4.31 11.93
CA GLU A 173 -4.29 4.29 13.38
C GLU A 173 -5.61 4.28 14.16
N ARG A 174 -6.56 5.14 13.77
CA ARG A 174 -7.92 5.18 14.35
C ARG A 174 -8.68 3.88 14.14
N TRP A 175 -8.57 3.26 12.97
CA TRP A 175 -9.23 1.98 12.71
C TRP A 175 -8.62 0.84 13.55
N LEU A 176 -7.30 0.86 13.75
CA LEU A 176 -6.54 -0.13 14.51
C LEU A 176 -6.64 0.06 16.04
N GLU A 177 -7.27 1.12 16.54
CA GLU A 177 -7.47 1.29 17.98
C GLU A 177 -8.32 0.15 18.57
N PRO A 178 -7.96 -0.42 19.75
CA PRO A 178 -8.73 -1.52 20.34
C PRO A 178 -10.18 -1.10 20.61
N SER A 179 -10.40 0.18 20.92
CA SER A 179 -11.73 0.77 21.16
C SER A 179 -12.64 0.74 19.92
N ASN A 180 -12.08 0.62 18.71
CA ASN A 180 -12.83 0.47 17.47
C ASN A 180 -13.43 -0.93 17.29
N PHE A 181 -13.12 -1.90 18.15
CA PHE A 181 -13.68 -3.25 18.08
C PHE A 181 -14.52 -3.53 19.33
N ASP A 182 -15.61 -4.27 19.15
CA ASP A 182 -16.45 -4.73 20.26
C ASP A 182 -15.93 -6.06 20.86
N GLY A 183 -16.65 -6.57 21.88
CA GLY A 183 -16.28 -7.83 22.54
C GLY A 183 -16.34 -9.07 21.65
N TYR A 184 -16.98 -8.98 20.47
CA TYR A 184 -17.05 -10.04 19.47
C TYR A 184 -16.04 -9.83 18.32
N GLY A 185 -15.19 -8.81 18.42
CA GLY A 185 -14.21 -8.47 17.40
C GLY A 185 -14.79 -7.77 16.17
N GLN A 186 -16.04 -7.30 16.22
CA GLN A 186 -16.65 -6.54 15.13
C GLN A 186 -16.19 -5.08 15.17
N GLN A 187 -15.84 -4.54 14.01
CA GLN A 187 -15.44 -3.14 13.88
C GLN A 187 -16.65 -2.20 14.06
N LYS A 188 -16.46 -1.10 14.80
CA LYS A 188 -17.45 -0.04 15.00
C LYS A 188 -17.39 0.99 13.87
N LEU A 189 -16.17 1.35 13.45
CA LEU A 189 -15.88 2.18 12.28
C LEU A 189 -15.29 1.31 11.18
N LYS A 190 -15.73 1.51 9.94
CA LYS A 190 -15.14 0.82 8.79
C LYS A 190 -13.93 1.58 8.28
N LEU A 191 -12.85 0.86 7.97
CA LEU A 191 -11.65 1.49 7.39
C LEU A 191 -11.99 2.24 6.10
N SER A 192 -12.83 1.65 5.23
CA SER A 192 -13.24 2.27 3.96
C SER A 192 -13.94 3.62 4.14
N GLU A 193 -14.66 3.82 5.24
CA GLU A 193 -15.31 5.11 5.53
C GLU A 193 -14.27 6.16 5.96
N LEU A 194 -13.22 5.73 6.68
CA LEU A 194 -12.12 6.59 7.12
C LEU A 194 -11.13 6.90 5.98
N THR A 195 -10.96 6.01 5.01
CA THR A 195 -10.04 6.20 3.87
C THR A 195 -10.72 6.82 2.65
N ALA A 196 -12.05 6.81 2.57
CA ALA A 196 -12.81 7.34 1.42
C ALA A 196 -12.39 8.76 0.97
N PRO A 197 -12.09 9.72 1.87
CA PRO A 197 -11.66 11.07 1.45
C PRO A 197 -10.33 11.11 0.67
N PHE A 198 -9.55 10.04 0.68
CA PHE A 198 -8.25 9.92 0.00
C PHE A 198 -8.32 9.04 -1.26
N VAL A 199 -9.47 8.42 -1.52
CA VAL A 199 -9.70 7.62 -2.74
C VAL A 199 -10.34 8.53 -3.77
N HIS A 200 -9.53 9.11 -4.65
CA HIS A 200 -9.99 10.06 -5.64
C HIS A 200 -10.71 9.33 -6.79
N ALA A 201 -11.85 9.86 -7.22
CA ALA A 201 -12.48 9.40 -8.44
C ALA A 201 -11.60 9.83 -9.63
N THR A 202 -11.24 8.89 -10.49
CA THR A 202 -10.63 9.22 -11.78
C THR A 202 -11.76 9.69 -12.70
N SER A 203 -11.71 10.98 -13.08
CA SER A 203 -12.60 11.62 -14.05
C SER A 203 -12.53 11.01 -15.44
#